data_AF-R5GD97-F1
#
_entry.id   AF-R5GD97-F1
#
_cell.length_a   1.000
_cell.length_b   1.000
_cell.length_c   1.000
_cell.angle_alpha   90.00
_cell.angle_beta   90.00
_cell.angle_gamma   90.00
#
_symmetry.space_group_name_H-M   'P 1'
#
loop_
_entity.id
_entity.type
_entity.pdbx_description
1 polymer ?
#
loop_
_entity_poly.entity_id
_entity_poly.type
_entity_poly.pdbx_seq_one_letter_code
_entity_poly.pdbx_strand_id
1 'polypeptide(L)'
;MTFGLLTIKDFSSYFGDGYCVEMPSDEIRLNELLNYLSAKDAVWKFYATLTSGNWFHGIHITFQSEKHIKAETVMQNVCEMLGIGSYCVYTGSTQTIIDAEGDVIAFADFSEVSEKV
;
A
#
# COMPACT_ATOMS: atom_id res chain seq x y z
N MET A 1 -14.39 7.76 -15.14
CA MET A 1 -14.73 7.48 -13.73
C MET A 1 -14.26 8.68 -12.93
N THR A 2 -15.08 9.25 -12.04
CA THR A 2 -14.73 10.44 -11.25
C THR A 2 -14.60 10.02 -9.80
N PHE A 3 -13.45 10.23 -9.18
CA PHE A 3 -13.21 9.89 -7.77
C PHE A 3 -13.07 11.16 -6.94
N GLY A 4 -13.69 11.18 -5.75
CA GLY A 4 -13.44 12.19 -4.74
C GLY A 4 -12.14 11.85 -4.00
N LEU A 5 -11.15 12.73 -4.09
CA LEU A 5 -9.90 12.61 -3.32
C LEU A 5 -10.13 13.11 -1.90
N LEU A 6 -10.01 12.22 -0.91
CA LEU A 6 -9.99 12.59 0.49
C LEU A 6 -8.57 13.03 0.86
N THR A 7 -8.43 14.27 1.35
CA THR A 7 -7.18 14.71 1.96
C THR A 7 -7.07 14.09 3.35
N ILE A 8 -6.19 13.10 3.49
CA ILE A 8 -6.01 12.36 4.73
C ILE A 8 -4.79 12.95 5.44
N LYS A 9 -5.00 13.49 6.65
CA LYS A 9 -3.92 14.06 7.49
C LYS A 9 -3.16 13.00 8.27
N ASP A 10 -3.79 11.86 8.52
CA ASP A 10 -3.21 10.72 9.22
C ASP A 10 -3.53 9.43 8.44
N PHE A 11 -2.55 8.98 7.67
CA PHE A 11 -2.67 7.79 6.81
C PHE A 11 -2.96 6.54 7.64
N SER A 12 -2.31 6.41 8.80
CA SER A 12 -2.41 5.26 9.70
C SER A 12 -3.82 5.12 10.25
N SER A 13 -4.34 6.19 10.87
CA SER A 13 -5.68 6.17 11.47
C SER A 13 -6.78 5.91 10.44
N TYR A 14 -6.56 6.25 9.17
CA TYR A 14 -7.58 6.11 8.13
C TYR A 14 -7.55 4.75 7.42
N PHE A 15 -6.37 4.25 7.08
CA PHE A 15 -6.22 3.02 6.30
C PHE A 15 -5.99 1.78 7.15
N GLY A 16 -5.40 1.93 8.35
CA GLY A 16 -5.02 0.82 9.21
C GLY A 16 -3.91 -0.04 8.60
N ASP A 17 -3.84 -1.29 9.04
CA ASP A 17 -2.87 -2.26 8.53
C ASP A 17 -3.16 -2.65 7.07
N GLY A 18 -2.10 -2.88 6.31
CA GLY A 18 -2.20 -3.28 4.92
C GLY A 18 -0.94 -3.03 4.13
N TYR A 19 -1.11 -3.02 2.81
CA TYR A 19 -0.05 -2.86 1.83
C TYR A 19 -0.30 -1.61 1.00
N CYS A 20 0.75 -1.03 0.46
CA CYS A 20 0.63 0.14 -0.38
C CYS A 20 1.63 0.17 -1.54
N VAL A 21 1.14 0.63 -2.69
CA VAL A 21 1.93 0.84 -3.90
C VAL A 21 1.55 2.16 -4.55
N GLU A 22 2.46 2.72 -5.33
CA GLU A 22 2.14 3.86 -6.19
C GLU A 22 1.13 3.44 -7.28
N MET A 23 0.13 4.28 -7.50
CA MET A 23 -0.87 4.05 -8.54
C MET A 23 -0.23 4.26 -9.92
N PRO A 24 -0.28 3.27 -10.84
CA PRO A 24 0.19 3.47 -12.20
C PRO A 24 -0.62 4.57 -12.90
N SER A 25 0.06 5.43 -13.65
CA SER A 25 -0.56 6.50 -14.44
C SER A 25 -1.22 5.99 -15.73
N ASP A 26 -0.81 4.81 -16.20
CA ASP A 26 -1.38 4.15 -17.38
C ASP A 26 -2.66 3.38 -17.03
N GLU A 27 -3.75 3.68 -17.74
CA GLU A 27 -5.07 3.09 -17.48
C GLU A 27 -5.11 1.57 -17.71
N ILE A 28 -4.37 1.06 -18.71
CA ILE A 28 -4.32 -0.36 -19.01
C ILE A 28 -3.68 -1.11 -17.85
N ARG A 29 -2.50 -0.66 -17.40
CA ARG A 29 -1.80 -1.22 -16.23
C ARG A 29 -2.62 -1.12 -14.96
N LEU A 30 -3.31 0.00 -14.75
CA LEU A 30 -4.22 0.15 -13.61
C LEU A 30 -5.32 -0.92 -13.65
N ASN A 31 -6.00 -1.07 -14.79
CA ASN A 31 -7.07 -2.07 -14.93
C ASN A 31 -6.56 -3.50 -14.73
N GLU A 32 -5.38 -3.84 -15.28
CA GLU A 32 -4.73 -5.14 -15.07
C GLU A 32 -4.44 -5.40 -13.59
N LEU A 33 -3.89 -4.42 -12.86
CA LEU A 33 -3.65 -4.51 -11.43
C LEU A 33 -4.96 -4.73 -10.66
N LEU A 34 -6.00 -3.94 -10.92
CA LEU A 34 -7.27 -4.05 -10.20
C LEU A 34 -7.95 -5.40 -10.47
N ASN A 35 -7.89 -5.90 -11.70
CA ASN A 35 -8.40 -7.23 -12.05
C ASN A 35 -7.63 -8.33 -11.31
N TYR A 36 -6.30 -8.21 -11.23
CA TYR A 36 -5.47 -9.15 -10.48
C TYR A 36 -5.80 -9.14 -8.99
N LEU A 37 -5.88 -7.96 -8.36
CA LEU A 37 -6.24 -7.80 -6.95
C LEU A 37 -7.64 -8.35 -6.65
N SER A 38 -8.60 -8.10 -7.53
CA SER A 38 -9.95 -8.67 -7.46
C SER A 38 -9.92 -10.20 -7.45
N ALA A 39 -9.13 -10.82 -8.33
CA ALA A 39 -8.98 -12.27 -8.40
C ALA A 39 -8.26 -12.89 -7.18
N LYS A 40 -7.67 -12.06 -6.32
CA LYS A 40 -7.05 -12.48 -5.05
C LYS A 40 -7.92 -12.14 -3.84
N ASP A 41 -9.18 -11.79 -4.03
CA ASP A 41 -10.10 -11.34 -2.96
C ASP A 41 -9.50 -10.20 -2.11
N ALA A 42 -8.67 -9.35 -2.72
CA ALA A 42 -8.09 -8.18 -2.07
C ALA A 42 -9.11 -7.03 -2.10
N VAL A 43 -9.09 -6.20 -1.05
CA VAL A 43 -9.82 -4.94 -1.00
C VAL A 43 -8.82 -3.81 -1.15
N TRP A 44 -9.08 -2.88 -2.06
CA TRP A 44 -8.23 -1.72 -2.29
C TRP A 44 -8.97 -0.39 -2.13
N LYS A 45 -8.21 0.64 -1.76
CA LYS A 45 -8.66 2.03 -1.67
C LYS A 45 -7.62 2.95 -2.31
N PHE A 46 -8.05 3.86 -3.16
CA PHE A 46 -7.19 4.90 -3.70
C PHE A 46 -7.00 6.03 -2.69
N TYR A 47 -5.82 6.63 -2.69
CA TYR A 47 -5.52 7.81 -1.89
C TYR A 47 -4.54 8.73 -2.60
N ALA A 48 -4.53 9.99 -2.18
CA ALA A 48 -3.46 10.91 -2.56
C ALA A 48 -2.94 11.63 -1.32
N THR A 49 -1.63 11.83 -1.28
CA THR A 49 -0.97 12.65 -0.26
C THR A 49 -0.18 13.75 -0.95
N LEU A 50 -0.11 14.92 -0.31
CA LEU A 50 0.69 16.04 -0.76
C LEU A 50 1.86 16.22 0.21
N THR A 51 3.06 15.83 -0.23
CA THR A 51 4.27 15.90 0.60
C THR A 51 5.29 16.79 -0.10
N SER A 52 5.76 17.83 0.60
CA SER A 52 6.73 18.80 0.06
C SER A 52 6.34 19.40 -1.30
N GLY A 53 5.03 19.60 -1.52
CA GLY A 53 4.48 20.14 -2.77
C GLY A 53 4.32 19.12 -3.91
N ASN A 54 4.65 17.84 -3.68
CA ASN A 54 4.46 16.77 -4.66
C ASN A 54 3.25 15.91 -4.31
N TRP A 55 2.41 15.65 -5.31
CA TRP A 55 1.30 14.72 -5.18
C TRP A 55 1.79 13.28 -5.36
N PHE A 56 1.57 12.47 -4.35
CA PHE A 56 1.71 11.02 -4.42
C PHE A 56 0.33 10.39 -4.49
N HIS A 57 0.10 9.52 -5.47
CA HIS A 57 -1.14 8.78 -5.65
C HIS A 57 -0.87 7.32 -5.35
N GLY A 58 -1.56 6.77 -4.36
CA GLY A 58 -1.32 5.41 -3.91
C GLY A 58 -2.57 4.56 -3.91
N ILE A 59 -2.33 3.25 -3.85
CA ILE A 59 -3.36 2.25 -3.65
C ILE A 59 -3.05 1.55 -2.33
N HIS A 60 -3.96 1.64 -1.37
CA HIS A 60 -3.92 0.84 -0.14
C HIS A 60 -4.64 -0.47 -0.39
N ILE A 61 -4.03 -1.60 -0.02
CA ILE A 61 -4.47 -2.96 -0.33
C ILE A 61 -4.54 -3.76 0.97
N THR A 62 -5.64 -4.48 1.17
CA THR A 62 -5.89 -5.33 2.34
C THR A 62 -6.44 -6.67 1.90
N PHE A 63 -6.17 -7.72 2.68
CA PHE A 63 -6.65 -9.08 2.40
C PHE A 63 -7.59 -9.50 3.53
N GLN A 64 -8.83 -9.85 3.21
CA GLN A 64 -9.84 -10.18 4.24
C GLN A 64 -9.62 -11.55 4.91
N SER A 65 -8.76 -12.40 4.36
CA SER A 65 -8.49 -13.75 4.85
C SER A 65 -7.00 -14.10 4.74
N GLU A 66 -6.29 -14.04 5.88
CA GLU A 66 -4.87 -14.41 5.99
C GLU A 66 -4.63 -15.92 5.81
N LYS A 67 -5.66 -16.76 5.97
CA LYS A 67 -5.48 -18.23 6.07
C LYS A 67 -5.06 -18.91 4.77
N HIS A 68 -5.20 -18.25 3.62
CA HIS A 68 -4.96 -18.88 2.31
C HIS A 68 -4.10 -18.07 1.34
N ILE A 69 -3.86 -16.79 1.62
CA ILE A 69 -3.14 -15.89 0.71
C ILE A 69 -1.79 -15.53 1.34
N LYS A 70 -0.70 -15.91 0.67
CA LYS A 70 0.62 -15.34 0.94
C LYS A 70 0.64 -13.92 0.38
N ALA A 71 0.20 -12.96 1.20
CA ALA A 71 0.10 -11.55 0.81
C ALA A 71 1.43 -11.03 0.23
N GLU A 72 2.56 -11.46 0.79
CA GLU A 72 3.91 -11.19 0.26
C GLU A 72 4.07 -11.62 -1.21
N THR A 73 3.69 -12.85 -1.56
CA THR A 73 3.74 -13.34 -2.94
C THR A 73 2.81 -12.55 -3.86
N VAL A 74 1.64 -12.13 -3.37
CA VAL A 74 0.74 -11.27 -4.15
C VAL A 74 1.41 -9.93 -4.42
N MET A 75 2.03 -9.32 -3.41
CA MET A 75 2.70 -8.03 -3.55
C MET A 75 3.96 -8.10 -4.42
N GLN A 76 4.74 -9.18 -4.37
CA GLN A 76 5.86 -9.41 -5.30
C GLN A 76 5.38 -9.44 -6.76
N ASN A 77 4.28 -10.16 -7.05
CA ASN A 77 3.67 -10.14 -8.39
C ASN A 77 3.18 -8.74 -8.78
N VAL A 78 2.64 -7.97 -7.83
CA VAL A 78 2.25 -6.57 -8.08
C VAL A 78 3.48 -5.74 -8.48
N CYS A 79 4.62 -5.91 -7.80
CA CYS A 79 5.86 -5.24 -8.19
C CYS A 79 6.29 -5.59 -9.61
N GLU A 80 6.25 -6.88 -9.98
CA GLU A 80 6.56 -7.34 -11.34
C GLU A 80 5.62 -6.74 -12.39
N MET A 81 4.30 -6.78 -12.14
CA MET A 81 3.27 -6.24 -13.05
C MET A 81 3.45 -4.73 -13.30
N LEU A 82 3.78 -3.98 -12.24
CA LEU A 82 3.95 -2.54 -12.33
C LEU A 82 5.35 -2.13 -12.79
N GLY A 83 6.33 -3.03 -12.72
CA GLY A 83 7.74 -2.73 -12.97
C GLY A 83 8.33 -1.82 -11.90
N ILE A 84 7.87 -1.94 -10.64
CA ILE A 84 8.36 -1.15 -9.50
C ILE A 84 9.27 -2.01 -8.61
N GLY A 85 10.27 -1.38 -8.00
CA GLY A 85 11.28 -2.08 -7.21
C GLY A 85 10.88 -2.36 -5.76
N SER A 86 9.77 -1.81 -5.26
CA SER A 86 9.35 -1.96 -3.86
C SER A 86 7.87 -1.68 -3.64
N TYR A 87 7.36 -2.10 -2.49
CA TYR A 87 6.05 -1.78 -1.95
C TYR A 87 6.16 -1.47 -0.45
N CYS A 88 5.15 -0.81 0.11
CA CYS A 88 5.07 -0.57 1.55
C CYS A 88 4.11 -1.53 2.24
N VAL A 89 4.42 -1.86 3.48
CA VAL A 89 3.59 -2.59 4.42
C VAL A 89 3.39 -1.70 5.64
N TYR A 90 2.15 -1.56 6.09
CA TYR A 90 1.82 -0.94 7.36
C TYR A 90 1.25 -2.00 8.29
N THR A 91 1.88 -2.19 9.44
CA THR A 91 1.44 -3.17 10.43
C THR A 91 1.78 -2.69 11.83
N GLY A 92 0.79 -2.65 12.73
CA GLY A 92 1.03 -2.40 14.15
C GLY A 92 1.80 -1.11 14.42
N SER A 93 1.43 -0.02 13.73
CA SER A 93 2.08 1.29 13.80
C SER A 93 3.47 1.39 13.16
N THR A 94 3.96 0.35 12.48
CA THR A 94 5.23 0.38 11.73
C THR A 94 4.95 0.40 10.23
N GLN A 95 5.59 1.32 9.51
CA GLN A 95 5.68 1.29 8.05
C GLN A 95 7.00 0.66 7.63
N THR A 96 6.94 -0.37 6.80
CA THR A 96 8.11 -1.08 6.26
C THR A 96 8.09 -0.98 4.75
N ILE A 97 9.24 -0.72 4.15
CA ILE A 97 9.45 -0.80 2.69
C ILE A 97 10.13 -2.13 2.39
N ILE A 98 9.48 -2.93 1.55
CA ILE A 98 9.95 -4.23 1.10
C ILE A 98 10.25 -4.13 -0.39
N ASP A 99 11.40 -4.60 -0.81
CA ASP A 99 11.74 -4.65 -2.23
C ASP A 99 11.01 -5.79 -2.97
N ALA A 100 11.19 -5.85 -4.29
CA ALA A 100 10.56 -6.87 -5.13
C ALA A 100 11.07 -8.29 -4.84
N GLU A 101 12.23 -8.45 -4.20
CA GLU A 101 12.79 -9.76 -3.81
C GLU A 101 12.22 -10.23 -2.46
N GLY A 102 11.61 -9.33 -1.69
CA GLY A 102 11.02 -9.61 -0.39
C GLY A 102 11.91 -9.16 0.78
N ASP A 103 12.99 -8.44 0.51
CA ASP A 103 13.89 -7.94 1.55
C ASP A 103 13.41 -6.59 2.10
N VAL A 104 13.59 -6.41 3.41
CA VAL A 104 13.29 -5.13 4.07
C VAL A 104 14.41 -4.14 3.79
N ILE A 105 14.10 -3.05 3.10
CA ILE A 105 15.09 -2.02 2.72
C ILE A 105 14.97 -0.73 3.52
N ALA A 106 13.82 -0.47 4.14
CA ALA A 106 13.62 0.66 5.06
C ALA A 106 12.43 0.41 6.00
N PHE A 107 12.40 1.08 7.15
CA PHE A 107 11.23 1.10 8.02
C PHE A 107 11.15 2.40 8.84
N ALA A 108 9.95 2.74 9.29
CA ALA A 108 9.66 3.82 10.22
C ALA A 108 8.63 3.32 11.25
N ASP A 109 8.98 3.43 12.53
CA ASP A 109 8.12 3.07 13.65
C ASP A 109 7.42 4.33 14.19
N PHE A 110 6.09 4.28 14.25
CA PHE A 110 5.25 5.37 14.74
C PHE A 110 4.57 5.04 16.08
N SER A 111 4.98 3.95 16.74
CA SER A 111 4.50 3.64 18.09
C SER A 111 4.92 4.77 19.04
N GLU A 112 3.94 5.32 19.78
CA GLU A 112 4.25 6.29 20.82
C GLU A 112 5.10 5.61 21.90
N VAL A 113 6.33 6.09 22.11
CA VAL A 113 7.04 5.79 23.36
C VAL A 113 6.29 6.55 24.44
N SER A 114 5.47 5.86 25.23
CA SER A 114 4.87 6.48 26.40
C SER A 114 6.01 6.90 27.33
N GLU A 115 6.40 8.17 27.32
CA GLU A 115 7.17 8.74 28.41
C GLU A 115 6.27 8.63 29.64
N LYS A 116 6.58 7.66 30.50
CA LYS A 116 5.99 7.59 31.84
C LYS A 116 6.43 8.86 32.55
N VAL A 117 5.51 9.81 32.67
CA VAL A 117 5.61 10.98 33.57
C VAL A 117 5.70 10.48 35.01
#